data_AF-G8B7H4-F1
#
_entry.id   AF-G8B7H4-F1
#
_cell.length_a   1.000
_cell.length_b   1.000
_cell.length_c   1.000
_cell.angle_alpha   90.00
_cell.angle_beta   90.00
_cell.angle_gamma   90.00
#
_symmetry.space_group_name_H-M   'P 1'
#
loop_
_entity.id
_entity.type
_entity.pdbx_description
1 polymer ?
#
loop_
_entity_poly.entity_id
_entity_poly.type
_entity_poly.pdbx_seq_one_letter_code
_entity_poly.pdbx_strand_id
1 'polypeptide(L)'
;MMSRKAQRNPTLYLAALIATSAVAISYKVYDSYIKSSSSSSSSSSQQESKGKTSLSTTKSFTISKKYLNKSIAITLSSSFLSSQLPLNDILTTQENMIFIIPPNLNEDDLNLKIPPNFKLLKCSNVQGYLQILKNLKPDCLLLCSDDLGINYSNLSSDLRNFIRTIINVEQDEDLLVQVRPVFS
;
A
#
# COMPACT_ATOMS: atom_id res chain seq x y z
N MET A 1 -66.21 8.54 2.27
CA MET A 1 -64.82 8.59 2.77
C MET A 1 -64.30 10.01 2.60
N MET A 2 -64.20 10.79 3.68
CA MET A 2 -63.68 12.16 3.62
C MET A 2 -62.15 12.15 3.71
N SER A 3 -61.48 12.61 2.64
CA SER A 3 -60.04 12.84 2.61
C SER A 3 -59.70 14.05 3.47
N ARG A 4 -58.96 13.83 4.56
CA ARG A 4 -58.49 14.91 5.44
C ARG A 4 -57.37 15.65 4.73
N LYS A 5 -57.62 16.89 4.31
CA LYS A 5 -56.59 17.78 3.75
C LYS A 5 -55.59 18.13 4.86
N ALA A 6 -54.31 17.80 4.65
CA ALA A 6 -53.24 18.12 5.58
C ALA A 6 -53.09 19.65 5.69
N GLN A 7 -53.38 20.22 6.87
CA GLN A 7 -53.04 21.61 7.16
C GLN A 7 -51.51 21.75 7.17
N ARG A 8 -50.99 22.59 6.26
CA ARG A 8 -49.56 22.89 6.14
C ARG A 8 -49.15 23.76 7.33
N ASN A 9 -48.57 23.14 8.35
CA ASN A 9 -47.97 23.88 9.47
C ASN A 9 -46.46 24.08 9.20
N PRO A 10 -45.97 25.32 9.02
CA PRO A 10 -44.57 25.59 8.70
C PRO A 10 -43.60 25.09 9.76
N THR A 11 -44.04 25.00 11.02
CA THR A 11 -43.21 24.48 12.13
C THR A 11 -42.89 22.99 11.97
N LEU A 12 -43.79 22.21 11.36
CA LEU A 12 -43.56 20.78 11.10
C LEU A 12 -42.52 20.56 10.00
N TYR A 13 -42.46 21.43 8.99
CA TYR A 13 -41.43 21.35 7.94
C TYR A 13 -40.03 21.68 8.49
N LEU A 14 -39.94 22.70 9.34
CA LEU A 14 -38.69 23.06 9.99
C LEU A 14 -38.22 21.96 10.96
N ALA A 15 -39.14 21.39 11.74
CA ALA A 15 -38.84 20.24 12.58
C ALA A 15 -38.38 19.02 11.76
N ALA A 16 -39.02 18.75 10.62
CA ALA A 16 -38.61 17.68 9.71
C ALA A 16 -37.21 17.92 9.11
N LEU A 17 -36.87 19.15 8.75
CA LEU A 17 -35.53 19.52 8.26
C LEU A 17 -34.45 19.35 9.34
N ILE A 18 -34.75 19.77 10.57
CA ILE A 18 -33.83 19.61 11.70
C ILE A 18 -33.65 18.12 12.04
N ALA A 19 -34.76 17.36 12.08
CA ALA A 19 -34.69 15.92 12.35
C ALA A 19 -33.91 15.17 11.27
N THR A 20 -34.14 15.45 9.99
CA THR A 20 -33.44 14.78 8.88
C THR A 20 -31.95 15.13 8.84
N SER A 21 -31.57 16.38 9.11
CA SER A 21 -30.15 16.77 9.22
C SER A 21 -29.44 16.10 10.40
N ALA A 22 -30.07 16.06 11.58
CA ALA A 22 -29.52 15.38 12.74
C ALA A 22 -29.35 13.86 12.52
N VAL A 23 -30.30 13.21 11.86
CA VAL A 23 -30.23 11.77 11.52
C VAL A 23 -29.13 11.51 10.48
N ALA A 24 -28.99 12.36 9.46
CA ALA A 24 -27.95 12.20 8.45
C ALA A 24 -26.53 12.38 9.03
N ILE A 25 -26.34 13.37 9.91
CA ILE A 25 -25.05 13.62 10.58
C ILE A 25 -24.72 12.49 11.54
N SER A 26 -25.68 12.06 12.38
CA SER A 26 -25.47 10.96 13.32
C SER A 26 -25.21 9.63 12.60
N TYR A 27 -25.87 9.36 11.47
CA TYR A 27 -25.55 8.22 10.62
C TYR A 27 -24.12 8.31 10.06
N LYS A 28 -23.69 9.48 9.57
CA LYS A 28 -22.32 9.66 9.05
C LYS A 28 -21.26 9.47 10.13
N VAL A 29 -21.50 9.96 11.34
CA VAL A 29 -20.58 9.77 12.48
C VAL A 29 -20.56 8.31 12.92
N TYR A 30 -21.72 7.65 13.00
CA TYR A 30 -21.81 6.22 13.32
C TYR A 30 -21.08 5.38 12.27
N ASP A 31 -21.35 5.58 10.97
CA ASP A 31 -20.72 4.83 9.87
C ASP A 31 -19.20 5.03 9.85
N SER A 32 -18.71 6.24 10.15
CA SER A 32 -17.27 6.54 10.10
C SER A 32 -16.48 6.09 11.34
N TYR A 33 -17.07 6.19 12.54
CA TYR A 33 -16.34 5.96 13.80
C TYR A 33 -16.80 4.74 14.58
N ILE A 34 -18.11 4.49 14.64
CA ILE A 34 -18.66 3.37 15.45
C ILE A 34 -18.74 2.09 14.62
N LYS A 35 -19.25 2.15 13.39
CA LYS A 35 -19.32 1.00 12.48
C LYS A 35 -17.94 0.56 12.03
N SER A 36 -17.01 1.48 11.77
CA SER A 36 -15.59 1.11 11.54
C SER A 36 -15.01 0.29 12.71
N SER A 37 -15.46 0.54 13.95
CA SER A 37 -15.06 -0.26 15.13
C SER A 37 -15.89 -1.54 15.37
N SER A 38 -17.11 -1.64 14.81
CA SER A 38 -18.03 -2.77 15.05
C SER A 38 -18.28 -3.66 13.81
N SER A 39 -17.81 -3.27 12.63
CA SER A 39 -17.97 -3.99 11.37
C SER A 39 -16.65 -4.62 10.92
N SER A 40 -16.08 -5.43 11.81
CA SER A 40 -15.43 -6.70 11.46
C SER A 40 -16.46 -7.76 10.99
N SER A 41 -17.56 -7.34 10.36
CA SER A 41 -18.60 -8.21 9.79
C SER A 41 -19.61 -7.39 8.97
N SER A 42 -19.45 -7.40 7.64
CA SER A 42 -20.48 -7.33 6.56
C SER A 42 -21.61 -6.28 6.64
N SER A 43 -22.00 -5.51 5.61
CA SER A 43 -21.78 -5.48 4.16
C SER A 43 -22.68 -4.37 3.57
N SER A 44 -22.40 -3.88 2.36
CA SER A 44 -23.41 -3.26 1.50
C SER A 44 -23.43 -3.96 0.14
N SER A 45 -24.46 -4.80 -0.06
CA SER A 45 -25.27 -5.11 -1.28
C SER A 45 -24.53 -5.25 -2.64
N GLN A 46 -24.58 -6.34 -3.42
CA GLN A 46 -25.71 -7.18 -3.88
C GLN A 46 -25.20 -8.49 -4.58
N GLN A 47 -26.12 -9.48 -4.69
CA GLN A 47 -26.16 -10.67 -5.56
C GLN A 47 -25.57 -12.04 -5.10
N GLU A 48 -26.43 -13.05 -5.21
CA GLU A 48 -26.29 -14.44 -4.79
C GLU A 48 -25.43 -15.29 -5.74
N SER A 49 -24.53 -16.12 -5.18
CA SER A 49 -24.40 -17.53 -5.55
C SER A 49 -23.59 -18.30 -4.50
N LYS A 50 -24.12 -19.48 -4.14
CA LYS A 50 -23.56 -20.46 -3.20
C LYS A 50 -22.12 -20.85 -3.55
N GLY A 51 -21.28 -21.01 -2.52
CA GLY A 51 -20.15 -21.95 -2.56
C GLY A 51 -18.86 -21.53 -1.87
N LYS A 52 -18.79 -21.74 -0.55
CA LYS A 52 -17.64 -22.26 0.21
C LYS A 52 -16.20 -21.74 -0.07
N THR A 53 -15.69 -21.06 0.97
CA THR A 53 -14.37 -21.24 1.61
C THR A 53 -13.19 -20.34 1.18
N SER A 54 -12.66 -19.63 2.19
CA SER A 54 -11.39 -18.88 2.26
C SER A 54 -11.26 -17.60 1.43
N LEU A 55 -11.96 -16.56 1.90
CA LEU A 55 -11.78 -15.17 1.47
C LEU A 55 -10.48 -14.60 2.08
N SER A 56 -9.36 -14.78 1.38
CA SER A 56 -8.19 -13.91 1.59
C SER A 56 -8.57 -12.51 1.16
N THR A 57 -8.62 -11.57 2.10
CA THR A 57 -8.75 -10.15 1.76
C THR A 57 -7.42 -9.71 1.14
N THR A 58 -7.30 -9.83 -0.18
CA THR A 58 -6.23 -9.19 -0.95
C THR A 58 -6.43 -7.69 -0.81
N LYS A 59 -5.71 -7.10 0.16
CA LYS A 59 -5.57 -5.65 0.27
C LYS A 59 -4.89 -5.18 -1.01
N SER A 60 -5.65 -4.65 -1.95
CA SER A 60 -5.11 -4.04 -3.17
C SER A 60 -4.36 -2.78 -2.78
N PHE A 61 -3.03 -2.82 -2.88
CA PHE A 61 -2.18 -1.65 -2.63
C PHE A 61 -2.13 -0.80 -3.90
N THR A 62 -2.50 0.45 -3.77
CA THR A 62 -2.45 1.42 -4.86
C THR A 62 -1.26 2.34 -4.61
N ILE A 63 -0.26 2.32 -5.49
CA ILE A 63 0.88 3.23 -5.38
C ILE A 63 0.38 4.69 -5.29
N SER A 64 0.95 5.48 -4.37
CA SER A 64 0.50 6.85 -4.20
C SER A 64 0.82 7.66 -5.46
N LYS A 65 -0.06 8.59 -5.85
CA LYS A 65 0.05 9.35 -7.13
C LYS A 65 1.39 10.07 -7.32
N LYS A 66 2.10 10.34 -6.22
CA LYS A 66 3.44 10.96 -6.20
C LYS A 66 4.54 10.06 -6.77
N TYR A 67 4.33 8.75 -6.82
CA TYR A 67 5.32 7.76 -7.24
C TYR A 67 4.90 6.95 -8.48
N LEU A 68 3.66 7.10 -8.99
CA LEU A 68 3.12 6.40 -10.17
C LEU A 68 4.04 6.42 -11.42
N ASN A 69 4.71 7.56 -11.67
CA ASN A 69 5.57 7.76 -12.86
C ASN A 69 7.07 7.77 -12.53
N LYS A 70 7.44 7.37 -11.31
CA LYS A 70 8.84 7.43 -10.83
C LYS A 70 9.50 6.07 -10.95
N SER A 71 10.82 6.07 -11.13
CA SER A 71 11.61 4.85 -11.07
C SER A 71 11.75 4.40 -9.62
N ILE A 72 11.24 3.21 -9.31
CA ILE A 72 11.31 2.62 -7.98
C ILE A 72 12.25 1.42 -8.04
N ALA A 73 13.32 1.46 -7.26
CA ALA A 73 14.20 0.32 -7.03
C ALA A 73 13.86 -0.34 -5.70
N ILE A 74 13.60 -1.65 -5.73
CA ILE A 74 13.38 -2.46 -4.53
C ILE A 74 14.52 -3.45 -4.39
N THR A 75 15.13 -3.46 -3.21
CA THR A 75 16.09 -4.48 -2.83
C THR A 75 15.34 -5.66 -2.26
N LEU A 76 15.44 -6.82 -2.91
CA LEU A 76 14.77 -8.04 -2.48
C LEU A 76 15.57 -8.70 -1.36
N SER A 77 15.30 -8.29 -0.13
CA SER A 77 15.93 -8.88 1.06
C SER A 77 15.00 -9.87 1.78
N SER A 78 15.54 -10.60 2.75
CA SER A 78 14.79 -11.61 3.52
C SER A 78 13.59 -11.01 4.26
N SER A 79 13.73 -9.78 4.75
CA SER A 79 12.65 -9.02 5.38
C SER A 79 11.52 -8.70 4.39
N PHE A 80 11.84 -8.32 3.15
CA PHE A 80 10.81 -8.06 2.13
C PHE A 80 10.06 -9.32 1.70
N LEU A 81 10.71 -10.48 1.70
CA LEU A 81 10.07 -11.76 1.35
C LEU A 81 9.18 -12.29 2.47
N SER A 82 9.63 -12.16 3.72
CA SER A 82 8.84 -12.55 4.89
C SER A 82 7.64 -11.62 5.12
N SER A 83 7.71 -10.37 4.68
CA SER A 83 6.70 -9.33 4.85
C SER A 83 5.29 -9.65 4.32
N GLN A 84 5.10 -10.68 3.49
CA GLN A 84 3.86 -10.89 2.71
C GLN A 84 3.38 -9.61 1.99
N LEU A 85 4.32 -8.79 1.50
CA LEU A 85 3.97 -7.69 0.61
C LEU A 85 3.35 -8.29 -0.66
N PRO A 86 2.17 -7.82 -1.12
CA PRO A 86 1.59 -8.28 -2.38
C PRO A 86 2.36 -7.67 -3.55
N LEU A 87 3.55 -8.21 -3.80
CA LEU A 87 4.45 -7.81 -4.87
C LEU A 87 3.75 -7.98 -6.22
N ASN A 88 2.89 -8.99 -6.38
CA ASN A 88 2.11 -9.22 -7.62
C ASN A 88 1.18 -8.04 -7.99
N ASP A 89 0.58 -7.39 -7.00
CA ASP A 89 -0.32 -6.25 -7.23
C ASP A 89 0.50 -4.99 -7.58
N ILE A 90 1.64 -4.82 -6.92
CA ILE A 90 2.60 -3.76 -7.20
C ILE A 90 3.17 -3.90 -8.62
N LEU A 91 3.49 -5.14 -9.03
CA LEU A 91 3.96 -5.52 -10.36
C LEU A 91 2.90 -5.30 -11.45
N THR A 92 1.61 -5.28 -11.13
CA THR A 92 0.58 -5.01 -12.15
C THR A 92 0.36 -3.51 -12.34
N THR A 93 0.72 -2.71 -11.32
CA THR A 93 0.40 -1.28 -11.24
C THR A 93 1.52 -0.37 -11.76
N GLN A 94 2.76 -0.87 -11.89
CA GLN A 94 3.94 -0.05 -12.17
C GLN A 94 4.73 -0.56 -13.37
N GLU A 95 5.03 0.34 -14.32
CA GLU A 95 5.84 0.02 -15.50
C GLU A 95 7.34 0.15 -15.24
N ASN A 96 7.75 1.06 -14.34
CA ASN A 96 9.15 1.43 -14.12
C ASN A 96 9.69 0.95 -12.76
N MET A 97 9.58 -0.35 -12.51
CA MET A 97 10.08 -0.95 -11.28
C MET A 97 11.31 -1.82 -11.55
N ILE A 98 12.29 -1.70 -10.66
CA ILE A 98 13.59 -2.37 -10.80
C ILE A 98 13.82 -3.17 -9.54
N PHE A 99 13.98 -4.48 -9.69
CA PHE A 99 14.26 -5.38 -8.58
C PHE A 99 15.74 -5.66 -8.55
N ILE A 100 16.34 -5.48 -7.39
CA ILE A 100 17.75 -5.75 -7.18
C ILE A 100 17.86 -6.87 -6.16
N ILE A 101 18.47 -7.97 -6.57
CA ILE A 101 18.76 -9.10 -5.69
C ILE A 101 20.11 -8.82 -5.01
N PRO A 102 20.15 -8.71 -3.67
CA PRO A 102 21.39 -8.55 -2.92
C PRO A 102 22.21 -9.85 -2.95
N PRO A 103 23.53 -9.78 -2.67
CA PRO A 103 24.40 -10.96 -2.70
C PRO A 103 24.07 -12.04 -1.65
N ASN A 104 23.23 -11.69 -0.67
CA ASN A 104 22.85 -12.56 0.44
C ASN A 104 21.69 -13.50 0.09
N LEU A 105 21.10 -13.37 -1.11
CA LEU A 105 19.93 -14.14 -1.53
C LEU A 105 20.12 -14.70 -2.94
N ASN A 106 19.72 -15.96 -3.16
CA ASN A 106 19.75 -16.59 -4.47
C ASN A 106 18.42 -16.41 -5.22
N GLU A 107 18.49 -16.56 -6.55
CA GLU A 107 17.32 -16.48 -7.43
C GLU A 107 16.30 -17.59 -7.16
N ASP A 108 16.77 -18.75 -6.71
CA ASP A 108 15.95 -19.94 -6.48
C ASP A 108 15.02 -19.80 -5.25
N ASP A 109 15.37 -18.92 -4.31
CA ASP A 109 14.58 -18.63 -3.11
C ASP A 109 13.43 -17.64 -3.41
N LEU A 110 13.45 -17.01 -4.58
CA LEU A 110 12.41 -16.08 -5.02
C LEU A 110 11.28 -16.82 -5.73
N ASN A 111 10.26 -17.22 -4.96
CA ASN A 111 8.99 -17.73 -5.48
C ASN A 111 8.11 -16.64 -6.16
N LEU A 112 8.73 -15.68 -6.85
CA LEU A 112 8.04 -14.58 -7.54
C LEU A 112 8.05 -14.82 -9.04
N LYS A 113 6.86 -15.04 -9.63
CA LYS A 113 6.67 -14.99 -11.07
C LYS A 113 6.66 -13.53 -11.53
N ILE A 114 7.85 -12.98 -11.74
CA ILE A 114 8.01 -11.60 -12.18
C ILE A 114 7.57 -11.51 -13.66
N PRO A 115 6.62 -10.62 -14.02
CA PRO A 115 6.25 -10.38 -15.41
C PRO A 115 7.46 -9.92 -16.25
N PRO A 116 7.48 -10.18 -17.57
CA PRO A 116 8.63 -9.84 -18.43
C PRO A 116 8.92 -8.33 -18.55
N ASN A 117 8.02 -7.48 -18.06
CA ASN A 117 8.15 -6.03 -18.14
C ASN A 117 9.11 -5.45 -17.08
N PHE A 118 9.59 -6.26 -16.14
CA PHE A 118 10.42 -5.80 -15.02
C PHE A 118 11.90 -6.07 -15.24
N LYS A 119 12.72 -5.13 -14.78
CA LYS A 119 14.18 -5.28 -14.77
C LYS A 119 14.60 -5.93 -13.46
N LEU A 120 15.06 -7.18 -13.55
CA LEU A 120 15.68 -7.90 -12.44
C LEU A 120 17.20 -7.80 -12.59
N LEU A 121 17.88 -7.29 -11.56
CA LEU A 121 19.32 -7.15 -11.51
C LEU A 121 19.88 -7.95 -10.34
N LYS A 122 20.77 -8.89 -10.64
CA LYS A 122 21.48 -9.67 -9.63
C LYS A 122 22.82 -9.04 -9.30
N CYS A 123 23.11 -8.93 -8.01
CA CYS A 123 24.37 -8.41 -7.51
C CYS A 123 25.12 -9.50 -6.76
N SER A 124 26.32 -9.86 -7.22
CA SER A 124 27.18 -10.83 -6.52
C SER A 124 28.03 -10.20 -5.41
N ASN A 125 28.09 -8.86 -5.34
CA ASN A 125 28.89 -8.13 -4.36
C ASN A 125 28.16 -6.85 -3.94
N VAL A 126 28.29 -6.47 -2.67
CA VAL A 126 27.77 -5.22 -2.09
C VAL A 126 28.32 -3.99 -2.84
N GLN A 127 29.61 -4.00 -3.20
CA GLN A 127 30.19 -2.87 -3.94
C GLN A 127 29.56 -2.73 -5.34
N GLY A 128 29.29 -3.85 -6.00
CA GLY A 128 28.59 -3.88 -7.28
C GLY A 128 27.16 -3.38 -7.16
N TYR A 129 26.46 -3.77 -6.08
CA TYR A 129 25.13 -3.28 -5.74
C TYR A 129 25.08 -1.74 -5.63
N LEU A 130 26.03 -1.15 -4.90
CA LEU A 130 26.13 0.31 -4.77
C LEU A 130 26.38 1.00 -6.12
N GLN A 131 27.23 0.42 -6.95
CA GLN A 131 27.54 0.98 -8.26
C GLN A 131 26.35 0.88 -9.23
N ILE A 132 25.59 -0.20 -9.17
CA ILE A 132 24.33 -0.34 -9.90
C ILE A 132 23.36 0.76 -9.46
N LEU A 133 23.17 0.97 -8.16
CA LEU A 133 22.31 2.05 -7.65
C LEU A 133 22.73 3.44 -8.13
N LYS A 134 24.04 3.74 -8.13
CA LYS A 134 24.60 5.01 -8.61
C LYS A 134 24.38 5.24 -10.11
N ASN A 135 24.43 4.17 -10.91
CA ASN A 135 24.22 4.25 -12.36
C ASN A 135 22.74 4.32 -12.73
N LEU A 136 21.91 3.56 -12.01
CA LEU A 136 20.48 3.44 -12.26
C LEU A 136 19.72 4.71 -11.86
N LYS A 137 20.19 5.39 -10.80
CA LYS A 137 19.62 6.62 -10.23
C LYS A 137 18.09 6.54 -10.07
N PRO A 138 17.58 5.57 -9.30
CA PRO A 138 16.15 5.50 -9.04
C PRO A 138 15.69 6.73 -8.26
N ASP A 139 14.46 7.19 -8.54
CA ASP A 139 13.84 8.27 -7.76
C ASP A 139 13.54 7.83 -6.32
N CYS A 140 13.13 6.57 -6.16
CA CYS A 140 12.81 5.95 -4.88
C CYS A 140 13.57 4.63 -4.71
N LEU A 141 14.30 4.49 -3.61
CA LEU A 141 14.95 3.24 -3.22
C LEU A 141 14.31 2.70 -1.94
N LEU A 142 13.89 1.45 -2.00
CA LEU A 142 13.45 0.66 -0.85
C LEU A 142 14.56 -0.35 -0.54
N LEU A 143 15.13 -0.23 0.67
CA LEU A 143 16.23 -1.06 1.12
C LEU A 143 16.04 -1.45 2.58
N CYS A 144 16.59 -2.59 2.98
CA CYS A 144 16.72 -2.99 4.37
C CYS A 144 18.22 -3.00 4.70
N SER A 145 18.66 -2.09 5.56
CA SER A 145 20.07 -1.96 5.95
C SER A 145 20.58 -3.20 6.68
N ASP A 146 19.70 -3.80 7.48
CA ASP A 146 20.04 -4.84 8.45
C ASP A 146 20.35 -6.15 7.73
N ASP A 147 19.54 -6.50 6.73
CA ASP A 147 19.75 -7.66 5.85
C ASP A 147 21.02 -7.54 4.99
N LEU A 148 21.40 -6.31 4.64
CA LEU A 148 22.60 -6.05 3.83
C LEU A 148 23.88 -6.00 4.68
N GLY A 149 23.76 -5.83 6.00
CA GLY A 149 24.89 -5.61 6.90
C GLY A 149 25.61 -4.29 6.64
N ILE A 150 24.92 -3.27 6.10
CA ILE A 150 25.50 -1.98 5.74
C ILE A 150 24.99 -0.89 6.67
N ASN A 151 25.90 -0.03 7.16
CA ASN A 151 25.53 1.15 7.93
C ASN A 151 24.73 2.14 7.07
N TYR A 152 23.45 2.34 7.42
CA TYR A 152 22.54 3.24 6.71
C TYR A 152 23.05 4.69 6.62
N SER A 153 23.73 5.21 7.65
CA SER A 153 24.27 6.58 7.67
C SER A 153 25.27 6.83 6.55
N ASN A 154 26.23 5.91 6.37
CA ASN A 154 27.23 6.01 5.32
C ASN A 154 26.61 5.81 3.94
N LEU A 155 25.72 4.81 3.82
CA LEU A 155 25.01 4.51 2.58
C LEU A 155 24.17 5.70 2.10
N SER A 156 23.37 6.26 3.00
CA SER A 156 22.47 7.37 2.69
C SER A 156 23.25 8.61 2.27
N SER A 157 24.39 8.92 2.89
CA SER A 157 25.22 10.08 2.50
C SER A 157 25.78 9.97 1.08
N ASP A 158 26.24 8.78 0.67
CA ASP A 158 26.83 8.53 -0.64
C ASP A 158 25.75 8.48 -1.74
N LEU A 159 24.60 7.86 -1.44
CA LEU A 159 23.50 7.72 -2.38
C LEU A 159 22.61 8.97 -2.49
N ARG A 160 22.66 9.92 -1.55
CA ARG A 160 21.80 11.12 -1.54
C ARG A 160 21.94 11.98 -2.79
N ASN A 161 23.11 11.98 -3.41
CA ASN A 161 23.38 12.74 -4.63
C ASN A 161 22.77 12.09 -5.89
N PHE A 162 22.41 10.81 -5.80
CA PHE A 162 21.93 10.00 -6.91
C PHE A 162 20.45 9.64 -6.78
N ILE A 163 19.97 9.48 -5.55
CA ILE A 163 18.63 8.98 -5.23
C ILE A 163 17.90 10.01 -4.38
N ARG A 164 16.73 10.44 -4.85
CA ARG A 164 15.96 11.52 -4.22
C ARG A 164 15.29 11.09 -2.92
N THR A 165 14.78 9.86 -2.88
CA THR A 165 14.10 9.31 -1.71
C THR A 165 14.64 7.92 -1.39
N ILE A 166 15.18 7.76 -0.19
CA ILE A 166 15.68 6.50 0.33
C ILE A 166 14.80 6.15 1.52
N ILE A 167 14.16 4.99 1.47
CA ILE A 167 13.34 4.46 2.55
C ILE A 167 14.07 3.24 3.07
N ASN A 168 14.62 3.38 4.27
CA ASN A 168 15.15 2.25 5.01
C ASN A 168 13.99 1.53 5.68
N VAL A 169 13.96 0.22 5.51
CA VAL A 169 12.98 -0.66 6.09
C VAL A 169 13.68 -1.49 7.16
N GLU A 170 13.32 -1.23 8.42
CA GLU A 170 13.93 -1.89 9.58
C GLU A 170 13.18 -3.19 9.90
N GLN A 171 13.90 -4.21 10.36
CA GLN A 171 13.35 -5.56 10.56
C GLN A 171 12.31 -5.65 11.70
N ASP A 172 12.39 -4.75 12.67
CA ASP A 172 11.60 -4.80 13.91
C ASP A 172 10.20 -4.17 13.79
N GLU A 173 9.94 -3.41 12.73
CA GLU A 173 8.72 -2.63 12.55
C GLU A 173 7.84 -3.20 11.43
N ASP A 174 6.53 -2.90 11.50
CA ASP A 174 5.59 -3.30 10.45
C ASP A 174 5.97 -2.66 9.11
N LEU A 175 6.53 -3.48 8.21
CA LEU A 175 7.02 -3.10 6.88
C LEU A 175 5.92 -2.36 6.09
N LEU A 176 4.65 -2.74 6.29
CA LEU A 176 3.49 -2.08 5.68
C LEU A 176 3.32 -0.62 6.11
N VAL A 177 3.66 -0.27 7.36
CA VAL A 177 3.57 1.12 7.87
C VAL A 177 4.67 1.98 7.28
N GLN A 178 5.89 1.44 7.18
CA GLN A 178 7.05 2.15 6.64
C GLN A 178 6.96 2.35 5.13
N VAL A 179 6.31 1.40 4.44
CA VAL A 179 6.16 1.38 2.98
C VAL A 179 4.87 2.11 2.54
N ARG A 180 3.94 2.39 3.48
CA ARG A 180 2.71 3.19 3.28
C ARG A 180 2.85 4.53 2.51
N PRO A 181 3.88 5.36 2.72
CA PRO A 181 4.03 6.60 1.95
C PRO A 181 4.20 6.36 0.43
N VAL A 182 4.71 5.18 0.06
CA VAL A 182 4.88 4.78 -1.35
C VAL A 182 3.65 3.99 -1.83
N PHE A 183 3.10 3.13 -0.99
CA PHE A 183 1.97 2.24 -1.33
C PHE A 183 0.77 2.54 -0.42
N SER A 184 -0.28 3.14 -0.98
CA SER A 184 -1.49 3.58 -0.26
C SER A 184 -2.68 2.63 -0.43
#